data_AF-A0AA40VCL6-F1
#
_entry.id   AF-A0AA40VCL6-F1
#
_cell.length_a   1.000
_cell.length_b   1.000
_cell.length_c   1.000
_cell.angle_alpha   90.00
_cell.angle_beta   90.00
_cell.angle_gamma   90.00
#
_symmetry.space_group_name_H-M   'P 1'
#
loop_
_entity.id
_entity.type
_entity.pdbx_description
1 polymer ?
#
loop_
_entity_poly.entity_id
_entity_poly.type
_entity_poly.pdbx_seq_one_letter_code
_entity_poly.pdbx_strand_id
1 'polypeptide(L)'
;MKFAFAGIDFLGGVFDGLIEAGWTPVKLFTRPCDGLYDHNDVVVAQARRHRIPIQLSRLLPDDIERLASEYGRDIALVVAGYPWLVRGWHGRIRYALNFHPSPLPTGRGPYPLFKAILDRYESWGVTAHVLAEQGFDTGDILAQEIFPLGSHETHETLLAKCQMASRRLALGPIARELPERWRRAEPQGDGSYWPRVNDADRTLDFRQDVAVLLRHVRAFGTIETIARLGSARVFVAAADGWQETHRHTPGTVVHRHRRHVIVAARDGYVQFTRWSPVPLNEAGQIGR
;
A
#
# COMPACT_ATOMS: atom_id res chain seq x y z
N MET A 1 26.70 2.94 1.81
CA MET A 1 26.21 4.33 2.01
C MET A 1 25.45 4.39 3.34
N LYS A 2 25.43 5.52 4.06
CA LYS A 2 24.58 5.70 5.26
C LYS A 2 23.17 6.14 4.85
N PHE A 3 22.14 5.70 5.56
CA PHE A 3 20.77 6.13 5.24
C PHE A 3 19.83 6.23 6.45
N ALA A 4 18.92 7.20 6.41
CA ALA A 4 17.76 7.28 7.28
C ALA A 4 16.54 6.70 6.55
N PHE A 5 15.69 5.98 7.27
CA PHE A 5 14.48 5.36 6.71
C PHE A 5 13.23 5.96 7.33
N ALA A 6 12.27 6.38 6.50
CA ALA A 6 10.95 6.83 6.93
C ALA A 6 9.87 5.90 6.37
N GLY A 7 9.22 5.12 7.22
CA GLY A 7 8.31 4.09 6.73
C GLY A 7 7.72 3.15 7.76
N ILE A 8 7.03 2.14 7.25
CA ILE A 8 6.33 1.08 7.98
C ILE A 8 6.54 -0.27 7.27
N ASP A 9 6.01 -1.36 7.81
CA ASP A 9 6.20 -2.73 7.30
C ASP A 9 5.59 -2.93 5.91
N PHE A 10 4.61 -2.11 5.52
CA PHE A 10 3.92 -2.15 4.23
C PHE A 10 4.89 -2.29 3.03
N LEU A 11 6.02 -1.57 3.05
CA LEU A 11 7.15 -1.73 2.12
C LEU A 11 8.48 -1.88 2.88
N GLY A 12 8.44 -2.44 4.09
CA GLY A 12 9.59 -2.56 5.00
C GLY A 12 10.75 -3.37 4.40
N GLY A 13 10.49 -4.26 3.43
CA GLY A 13 11.52 -4.98 2.70
C GLY A 13 12.52 -4.08 1.96
N VAL A 14 12.20 -2.80 1.71
CA VAL A 14 13.17 -1.80 1.23
C VAL A 14 14.26 -1.55 2.27
N PHE A 15 13.89 -1.44 3.55
CA PHE A 15 14.85 -1.23 4.65
C PHE A 15 15.86 -2.38 4.71
N ASP A 16 15.35 -3.61 4.71
CA ASP A 16 16.17 -4.82 4.76
C ASP A 16 17.03 -4.98 3.49
N GLY A 17 16.46 -4.70 2.32
CA GLY A 17 17.18 -4.80 1.04
C GLY A 17 18.39 -3.86 0.95
N LEU A 18 18.27 -2.63 1.48
CA LEU A 18 19.40 -1.70 1.53
C LEU A 18 20.48 -2.15 2.52
N ILE A 19 20.09 -2.66 3.70
CA ILE A 19 21.03 -3.20 4.70
C ILE A 19 21.80 -4.38 4.11
N GLU A 20 21.11 -5.32 3.47
CA GLU A 20 21.71 -6.47 2.81
C GLU A 20 22.70 -6.06 1.70
N ALA A 21 22.41 -4.97 0.98
CA ALA A 21 23.31 -4.39 -0.01
C ALA A 21 24.53 -3.64 0.59
N GLY A 22 24.70 -3.68 1.92
CA GLY A 22 25.82 -3.04 2.61
C GLY A 22 25.61 -1.56 2.94
N TRP A 23 24.37 -1.05 2.89
CA TRP A 23 24.07 0.27 3.43
C TRP A 23 23.94 0.23 4.96
N THR A 24 24.36 1.33 5.61
CA THR A 24 24.34 1.45 7.06
C THR A 24 23.13 2.31 7.48
N PRO A 25 22.13 1.75 8.18
CA PRO A 25 21.01 2.53 8.66
C PRO A 25 21.47 3.44 9.81
N VAL A 26 20.95 4.67 9.89
CA VAL A 26 21.32 5.63 10.95
C VAL A 26 20.14 6.13 11.78
N LYS A 27 18.92 6.12 11.25
CA LYS A 27 17.71 6.53 11.97
C LYS A 27 16.46 5.94 11.33
N LEU A 28 15.49 5.54 12.15
CA LEU A 28 14.14 5.17 11.72
C LEU A 28 13.16 6.27 12.10
N PHE A 29 12.38 6.74 11.11
CA PHE A 29 11.15 7.51 11.32
C PHE A 29 9.97 6.61 10.99
N THR A 30 9.04 6.46 11.92
CA THR A 30 7.84 5.64 11.73
C THR A 30 6.66 6.29 12.45
N ARG A 31 5.52 5.62 12.48
CA ARG A 31 4.27 6.18 13.03
C ARG A 31 3.49 5.16 13.85
N PRO A 32 2.56 5.62 14.69
CA PRO A 32 1.49 4.76 15.17
C PRO A 32 0.77 4.09 13.99
N CYS A 33 0.61 2.78 14.11
CA CYS A 33 0.03 1.89 13.10
C CYS A 33 -1.25 1.27 13.64
N ASP A 34 -2.19 0.90 12.76
CA ASP A 34 -3.50 0.37 13.19
C ASP A 34 -3.44 -1.10 13.63
N GLY A 35 -2.33 -1.80 13.34
CA GLY A 35 -2.13 -3.19 13.71
C GLY A 35 -2.97 -4.17 12.88
N LEU A 36 -3.44 -3.73 11.72
CA LEU A 36 -4.33 -4.51 10.85
C LEU A 36 -3.84 -4.50 9.42
N TYR A 37 -3.74 -3.30 8.87
CA TYR A 37 -3.25 -3.04 7.54
C TYR A 37 -1.87 -2.38 7.60
N ASP A 38 -1.75 -1.37 8.45
CA ASP A 38 -0.50 -0.73 8.75
C ASP A 38 0.12 -1.39 9.98
N HIS A 39 1.35 -1.87 9.85
CA HIS A 39 2.17 -2.43 10.92
C HIS A 39 3.56 -1.81 10.84
N ASN A 40 4.28 -1.74 11.95
CA ASN A 40 5.68 -1.29 11.97
C ASN A 40 6.58 -2.13 12.88
N ASP A 41 6.09 -3.30 13.33
CA ASP A 41 6.79 -4.17 14.25
C ASP A 41 8.11 -4.65 13.65
N VAL A 42 8.12 -4.97 12.34
CA VAL A 42 9.30 -5.48 11.65
C VAL A 42 10.36 -4.40 11.52
N VAL A 43 10.02 -3.21 10.99
CA VAL A 43 10.99 -2.12 10.85
C VAL A 43 11.51 -1.63 12.21
N VAL A 44 10.65 -1.61 13.25
CA VAL A 44 11.06 -1.28 14.62
C VAL A 44 12.01 -2.33 15.19
N ALA A 45 11.74 -3.62 15.00
CA ALA A 45 12.63 -4.69 15.43
C ALA A 45 13.99 -4.59 14.72
N GLN A 46 14.00 -4.28 13.42
CA GLN A 46 15.24 -4.06 12.66
C GLN A 46 16.02 -2.86 13.20
N ALA A 47 15.36 -1.73 13.44
CA ALA A 47 16.03 -0.55 14.00
C ALA A 47 16.65 -0.84 15.38
N ARG A 48 15.94 -1.56 16.25
CA ARG A 48 16.48 -2.03 17.55
C ARG A 48 17.69 -2.95 17.38
N ARG A 49 17.62 -3.91 16.45
CA ARG A 49 18.73 -4.83 16.14
C ARG A 49 20.00 -4.09 15.71
N HIS A 50 19.84 -3.06 14.88
CA HIS A 50 20.94 -2.20 14.41
C HIS A 50 21.29 -1.07 15.39
N ARG A 51 20.61 -0.97 16.55
CA ARG A 51 20.82 0.05 17.59
C ARG A 51 20.72 1.49 17.06
N ILE A 52 19.82 1.74 16.12
CA ILE A 52 19.58 3.09 15.59
C ILE A 52 18.43 3.77 16.34
N PRO A 53 18.45 5.11 16.49
CA PRO A 53 17.34 5.86 17.06
C PRO A 53 16.04 5.67 16.27
N ILE A 54 14.92 5.62 17.00
CA ILE A 54 13.57 5.49 16.46
C ILE A 54 12.77 6.73 16.84
N GLN A 55 12.14 7.36 15.85
CA GLN A 55 11.18 8.45 16.03
C GLN A 55 9.80 7.96 15.62
N LEU A 56 8.88 7.86 16.58
CA LEU A 56 7.49 7.44 16.37
C LEU A 56 6.57 8.67 16.13
N SER A 57 7.03 9.59 15.29
CA SER A 57 6.32 10.82 14.96
C SER A 57 6.73 11.30 13.58
N ARG A 58 6.00 12.29 13.05
CA ARG A 58 6.31 12.90 11.77
C ARG A 58 7.73 13.46 11.77
N LEU A 59 8.54 13.03 10.81
CA LEU A 59 9.79 13.65 10.34
C LEU A 59 9.54 15.12 9.94
N LEU A 60 10.26 16.02 10.58
CA LEU A 60 10.20 17.47 10.37
C LEU A 60 11.47 17.99 9.67
N PRO A 61 11.46 19.20 9.09
CA PRO A 61 12.66 19.81 8.51
C PRO A 61 13.87 19.83 9.46
N ASP A 62 13.68 20.10 10.75
CA ASP A 62 14.75 20.06 11.75
C ASP A 62 15.38 18.68 11.91
N ASP A 63 14.63 17.60 11.65
CA ASP A 63 15.19 16.24 11.64
C ASP A 63 16.17 16.06 10.49
N ILE A 64 15.87 16.64 9.33
CA ILE A 64 16.73 16.62 8.15
C ILE A 64 18.01 17.42 8.43
N GLU A 65 17.90 18.58 9.09
CA GLU A 65 19.05 19.38 9.49
C GLU A 65 19.96 18.63 10.47
N ARG A 66 19.37 17.96 11.47
CA ARG A 66 20.13 17.10 12.40
C ARG A 66 20.85 15.96 11.67
N LEU A 67 20.15 15.27 10.76
CA LEU A 67 20.74 14.21 9.94
C LEU A 67 21.93 14.71 9.11
N ALA A 68 21.78 15.87 8.46
CA ALA A 68 22.85 16.45 7.65
C ALA A 68 24.05 16.93 8.49
N SER A 69 23.80 17.47 9.68
CA SER A 69 24.86 17.90 10.62
C SER A 69 25.65 16.71 11.17
N GLU A 70 24.97 15.64 11.55
CA GLU A 70 25.59 14.47 12.20
C GLU A 70 26.32 13.54 11.21
N TYR A 71 25.76 13.36 10.01
CA TYR A 71 26.26 12.37 9.05
C TYR A 71 26.77 12.96 7.74
N GLY A 72 26.67 14.27 7.55
CA GLY A 72 26.98 14.95 6.30
C GLY A 72 25.88 14.80 5.24
N ARG A 73 26.10 15.43 4.08
CA ARG A 73 25.11 15.48 3.00
C ARG A 73 25.03 14.19 2.17
N ASP A 74 26.04 13.33 2.23
CA ASP A 74 26.17 12.12 1.39
C ASP A 74 25.32 10.93 1.86
N ILE A 75 24.49 11.14 2.89
CA ILE A 75 23.51 10.15 3.31
C ILE A 75 22.30 10.12 2.37
N ALA A 76 21.58 9.00 2.39
CA ALA A 76 20.27 8.88 1.76
C ALA A 76 19.13 9.03 2.78
N LEU A 77 18.03 9.68 2.38
CA LEU A 77 16.75 9.64 3.06
C LEU A 77 15.78 8.80 2.23
N VAL A 78 15.45 7.60 2.71
CA VAL A 78 14.65 6.63 1.99
C VAL A 78 13.26 6.57 2.62
N VAL A 79 12.23 6.72 1.79
CA VAL A 79 10.82 6.71 2.20
C VAL A 79 10.12 5.49 1.62
N ALA A 80 9.32 4.79 2.41
CA ALA A 80 8.48 3.69 1.91
C ALA A 80 7.27 3.45 2.86
N GLY A 81 6.04 3.66 2.37
CA GLY A 81 4.82 3.50 3.18
C GLY A 81 4.59 4.61 4.23
N TYR A 82 5.15 5.80 4.00
CA TYR A 82 5.08 6.91 4.93
C TYR A 82 3.99 7.92 4.52
N PRO A 83 3.04 8.27 5.40
CA PRO A 83 1.82 8.99 4.97
C PRO A 83 2.00 10.52 4.90
N TRP A 84 3.14 11.05 5.32
CA TRP A 84 3.37 12.49 5.39
C TRP A 84 4.35 12.93 4.32
N LEU A 85 4.02 14.05 3.67
CA LEU A 85 4.92 14.69 2.74
C LEU A 85 6.20 15.15 3.45
N VAL A 86 7.34 14.72 2.92
CA VAL A 86 8.68 15.06 3.37
C VAL A 86 9.19 16.24 2.54
N ARG A 87 9.63 17.30 3.22
CA ARG A 87 10.08 18.56 2.62
C ARG A 87 11.34 19.08 3.29
N GLY A 88 12.04 19.99 2.62
CA GLY A 88 13.24 20.65 3.14
C GLY A 88 14.50 19.81 3.03
N TRP A 89 14.46 18.71 2.27
CA TRP A 89 15.63 17.85 2.06
C TRP A 89 16.59 18.44 1.04
N HIS A 90 16.07 19.20 0.06
CA HIS A 90 16.87 19.77 -1.01
C HIS A 90 17.97 20.68 -0.45
N GLY A 91 19.21 20.49 -0.92
CA GLY A 91 20.37 21.22 -0.42
C GLY A 91 20.91 20.75 0.95
N ARG A 92 20.23 19.83 1.66
CA ARG A 92 20.69 19.29 2.94
C ARG A 92 21.08 17.81 2.85
N ILE A 93 20.30 17.04 2.11
CA ILE A 93 20.52 15.60 1.87
C ILE A 93 20.73 15.41 0.38
N ARG A 94 21.78 14.68 -0.02
CA ARG A 94 22.12 14.48 -1.43
C ARG A 94 21.10 13.59 -2.14
N TYR A 95 20.61 12.55 -1.45
CA TYR A 95 19.69 11.59 -2.02
C TYR A 95 18.46 11.45 -1.15
N ALA A 96 17.30 11.88 -1.63
CA ALA A 96 16.03 11.67 -0.96
C ALA A 96 15.03 11.04 -1.94
N LEU A 97 14.58 9.83 -1.64
CA LEU A 97 13.79 9.01 -2.55
C LEU A 97 12.67 8.26 -1.84
N ASN A 98 11.61 7.96 -2.58
CA ASN A 98 10.48 7.16 -2.13
C ASN A 98 10.32 5.91 -2.99
N PHE A 99 9.88 4.81 -2.37
CA PHE A 99 9.38 3.62 -3.04
C PHE A 99 7.86 3.65 -3.01
N HIS A 100 7.27 3.76 -4.19
CA HIS A 100 5.83 3.84 -4.38
C HIS A 100 5.30 2.56 -5.05
N PRO A 101 4.21 1.96 -4.55
CA PRO A 101 3.70 0.69 -5.07
C PRO A 101 2.82 0.88 -6.32
N SER A 102 3.26 1.71 -7.27
CA SER A 102 2.60 1.89 -8.58
C SER A 102 3.63 2.07 -9.70
N PRO A 103 3.24 1.81 -10.96
CA PRO A 103 4.02 2.20 -12.13
C PRO A 103 3.84 3.70 -12.42
N LEU A 104 4.44 4.55 -11.58
CA LEU A 104 4.38 6.02 -11.76
C LEU A 104 4.72 6.43 -13.22
N PRO A 105 4.03 7.43 -13.80
CA PRO A 105 3.15 8.40 -13.14
C PRO A 105 1.70 7.94 -12.87
N THR A 106 1.35 6.70 -13.23
CA THR A 106 0.05 6.13 -12.89
C THR A 106 -0.03 5.78 -11.41
N GLY A 107 -1.14 6.15 -10.77
CA GLY A 107 -1.47 5.74 -9.42
C GLY A 107 -0.66 6.43 -8.32
N ARG A 108 -0.45 7.75 -8.43
CA ARG A 108 0.04 8.59 -7.32
C ARG A 108 -0.95 8.57 -6.16
N GLY A 109 -0.48 8.80 -4.94
CA GLY A 109 -1.33 8.89 -3.75
C GLY A 109 -1.38 7.61 -2.91
N PRO A 110 -2.08 7.62 -1.76
CA PRO A 110 -1.76 6.76 -0.62
C PRO A 110 -2.08 5.26 -0.78
N TYR A 111 -3.04 4.85 -1.61
CA TYR A 111 -3.44 3.43 -1.71
C TYR A 111 -3.83 3.01 -3.13
N PRO A 112 -2.84 2.84 -4.01
CA PRO A 112 -3.13 2.64 -5.43
C PRO A 112 -3.52 1.21 -5.80
N LEU A 113 -3.21 0.23 -4.93
CA LEU A 113 -3.44 -1.18 -5.22
C LEU A 113 -4.92 -1.56 -5.35
N PHE A 114 -5.81 -0.91 -4.61
CA PHE A 114 -7.26 -1.12 -4.74
C PHE A 114 -7.72 -0.79 -6.16
N LYS A 115 -7.27 0.37 -6.65
CA LYS A 115 -7.68 0.89 -7.94
C LYS A 115 -7.09 0.08 -9.10
N ALA A 116 -5.86 -0.42 -8.95
CA ALA A 116 -5.26 -1.35 -9.90
C ALA A 116 -6.15 -2.58 -10.16
N ILE A 117 -6.70 -3.17 -9.09
CA ILE A 117 -7.60 -4.33 -9.19
C ILE A 117 -8.98 -3.90 -9.70
N LEU A 118 -9.58 -2.85 -9.13
CA LEU A 118 -10.93 -2.40 -9.50
C LEU A 118 -11.04 -2.04 -10.99
N ASP A 119 -10.01 -1.36 -11.52
CA ASP A 119 -9.95 -0.89 -12.91
C ASP A 119 -9.41 -1.95 -13.89
N ARG A 120 -9.09 -3.16 -13.39
CA ARG A 120 -8.66 -4.32 -14.19
C ARG A 120 -7.37 -4.08 -14.97
N TYR A 121 -6.36 -3.53 -14.31
CA TYR A 121 -5.02 -3.46 -14.90
C TYR A 121 -4.49 -4.87 -15.15
N GLU A 122 -3.89 -5.09 -16.32
CA GLU A 122 -3.26 -6.38 -16.70
C GLU A 122 -1.80 -6.48 -16.26
N SER A 123 -1.18 -5.33 -15.96
CA SER A 123 0.15 -5.21 -15.39
C SER A 123 0.18 -4.12 -14.34
N TRP A 124 1.11 -4.24 -13.40
CA TRP A 124 1.35 -3.27 -12.36
C TRP A 124 2.83 -3.13 -12.09
N GLY A 125 3.21 -2.30 -11.13
CA GLY A 125 4.62 -2.12 -10.83
C GLY A 125 4.87 -1.35 -9.56
N VAL A 126 6.15 -1.11 -9.33
CA VAL A 126 6.65 -0.28 -8.24
C VAL A 126 7.70 0.67 -8.80
N THR A 127 7.76 1.88 -8.25
CA THR A 127 8.71 2.92 -8.67
C THR A 127 9.52 3.41 -7.48
N ALA A 128 10.83 3.41 -7.61
CA ALA A 128 11.71 4.25 -6.81
C ALA A 128 11.88 5.61 -7.51
N HIS A 129 11.52 6.70 -6.84
CA HIS A 129 11.57 8.05 -7.42
C HIS A 129 12.11 9.07 -6.42
N VAL A 130 12.60 10.20 -6.92
CA VAL A 130 13.05 11.34 -6.11
C VAL A 130 11.88 11.90 -5.29
N LEU A 131 12.12 12.32 -4.05
CA LEU A 131 11.12 13.04 -3.27
C LEU A 131 10.88 14.43 -3.86
N ALA A 132 9.64 14.71 -4.24
CA ALA A 132 9.25 16.06 -4.59
C ALA A 132 9.08 16.92 -3.32
N GLU A 133 9.51 18.18 -3.38
CA GLU A 133 9.25 19.16 -2.32
C GLU A 133 7.76 19.56 -2.27
N GLN A 134 7.07 19.43 -3.41
CA GLN A 134 5.64 19.73 -3.56
C GLN A 134 4.91 18.56 -4.21
N GLY A 135 3.80 18.14 -3.59
CA GLY A 135 2.99 17.01 -4.07
C GLY A 135 3.52 15.64 -3.63
N PHE A 136 2.63 14.66 -3.64
CA PHE A 136 2.98 13.26 -3.39
C PHE A 136 3.27 12.56 -4.71
N ASP A 137 4.35 11.76 -4.72
CA ASP A 137 4.68 10.82 -5.81
C ASP A 137 4.89 11.46 -7.19
N THR A 138 5.35 12.71 -7.23
CA THR A 138 5.57 13.50 -8.47
C THR A 138 7.03 13.63 -8.91
N GLY A 139 7.99 13.24 -8.08
CA GLY A 139 9.41 13.43 -8.40
C GLY A 139 9.96 12.43 -9.41
N ASP A 140 11.11 12.75 -9.99
CA ASP A 140 11.72 12.04 -11.11
C ASP A 140 11.98 10.55 -10.80
N ILE A 141 11.79 9.68 -11.80
CA ILE A 141 11.92 8.24 -11.68
C ILE A 141 13.40 7.84 -11.68
N LEU A 142 13.79 7.02 -10.70
CA LEU A 142 15.15 6.46 -10.57
C LEU A 142 15.23 5.02 -11.07
N ALA A 143 14.20 4.23 -10.78
CA ALA A 143 14.05 2.86 -11.22
C ALA A 143 12.57 2.44 -11.10
N GLN A 144 12.15 1.54 -11.97
CA GLN A 144 10.81 0.98 -11.96
C GLN A 144 10.88 -0.52 -12.28
N GLU A 145 10.00 -1.30 -11.66
CA GLU A 145 9.81 -2.72 -11.98
C GLU A 145 8.34 -2.97 -12.28
N ILE A 146 8.06 -3.52 -13.46
CA ILE A 146 6.72 -3.86 -13.96
C ILE A 146 6.53 -5.38 -13.97
N PHE A 147 5.35 -5.85 -13.58
CA PHE A 147 4.99 -7.26 -13.54
C PHE A 147 3.52 -7.49 -13.94
N PRO A 148 3.17 -8.70 -14.43
CA PRO A 148 1.80 -9.01 -14.82
C PRO A 148 0.86 -9.21 -13.61
N LEU A 149 -0.40 -8.84 -13.78
CA LEU A 149 -1.49 -9.15 -12.87
C LEU A 149 -2.36 -10.29 -13.40
N GLY A 150 -2.81 -11.15 -12.50
CA GLY A 150 -3.72 -12.25 -12.84
C GLY A 150 -5.18 -11.79 -12.92
N SER A 151 -6.02 -12.54 -13.63
CA SER A 151 -7.47 -12.27 -13.69
C SER A 151 -8.19 -12.40 -12.34
N HIS A 152 -7.58 -13.14 -11.41
CA HIS A 152 -8.05 -13.36 -10.04
C HIS A 152 -7.17 -12.65 -9.00
N GLU A 153 -6.44 -11.61 -9.40
CA GLU A 153 -5.59 -10.84 -8.49
C GLU A 153 -6.39 -10.38 -7.26
N THR A 154 -5.75 -10.52 -6.10
CA THR A 154 -6.27 -10.08 -4.80
C THR A 154 -5.39 -8.96 -4.27
N HIS A 155 -5.92 -8.20 -3.32
CA HIS A 155 -5.15 -7.17 -2.64
C HIS A 155 -3.83 -7.73 -2.07
N GLU A 156 -3.90 -8.87 -1.40
CA GLU A 156 -2.78 -9.50 -0.70
C GLU A 156 -1.73 -10.01 -1.67
N THR A 157 -2.13 -10.65 -2.78
CA THR A 157 -1.19 -11.12 -3.81
C THR A 157 -0.51 -9.97 -4.52
N LEU A 158 -1.24 -8.88 -4.81
CA LEU A 158 -0.68 -7.67 -5.41
C LEU A 158 0.31 -6.98 -4.45
N LEU A 159 -0.07 -6.83 -3.18
CA LEU A 159 0.80 -6.26 -2.16
C LEU A 159 2.10 -7.05 -2.03
N ALA A 160 2.02 -8.39 -1.98
CA ALA A 160 3.20 -9.26 -1.92
C ALA A 160 4.11 -9.07 -3.15
N LYS A 161 3.54 -8.99 -4.36
CA LYS A 161 4.30 -8.69 -5.58
C LYS A 161 5.02 -7.33 -5.47
N CYS A 162 4.32 -6.29 -5.00
CA CYS A 162 4.90 -4.96 -4.78
C CYS A 162 6.02 -4.98 -3.74
N GLN A 163 5.86 -5.69 -2.62
CA GLN A 163 6.88 -5.82 -1.59
C GLN A 163 8.14 -6.50 -2.11
N MET A 164 7.97 -7.60 -2.86
CA MET A 164 9.08 -8.32 -3.49
C MET A 164 9.80 -7.46 -4.53
N ALA A 165 9.07 -6.75 -5.38
CA ALA A 165 9.63 -5.86 -6.39
C ALA A 165 10.36 -4.66 -5.77
N SER A 166 9.77 -4.02 -4.76
CA SER A 166 10.40 -2.90 -4.05
C SER A 166 11.70 -3.32 -3.37
N ARG A 167 11.74 -4.52 -2.78
CA ARG A 167 12.97 -5.10 -2.21
C ARG A 167 14.02 -5.36 -3.29
N ARG A 168 13.64 -5.89 -4.47
CA ARG A 168 14.57 -6.09 -5.59
C ARG A 168 15.16 -4.77 -6.08
N LEU A 169 14.32 -3.75 -6.25
CA LEU A 169 14.77 -2.41 -6.62
C LEU A 169 15.74 -1.83 -5.57
N ALA A 170 15.45 -2.01 -4.29
CA ALA A 170 16.30 -1.57 -3.19
C ALA A 170 17.67 -2.28 -3.22
N LEU A 171 17.70 -3.61 -3.25
CA LEU A 171 18.91 -4.44 -3.20
C LEU A 171 19.80 -4.31 -4.46
N GLY A 172 19.16 -4.10 -5.61
CA GLY A 172 19.82 -4.02 -6.92
C GLY A 172 20.08 -2.56 -7.33
N PRO A 173 19.25 -2.03 -8.26
CA PRO A 173 19.53 -0.76 -8.93
C PRO A 173 19.72 0.42 -7.97
N ILE A 174 18.94 0.52 -6.89
CA ILE A 174 19.08 1.63 -5.94
C ILE A 174 20.36 1.48 -5.12
N ALA A 175 20.56 0.36 -4.41
CA ALA A 175 21.74 0.25 -3.55
C ALA A 175 23.08 0.29 -4.30
N ARG A 176 23.12 -0.21 -5.54
CA ARG A 176 24.35 -0.36 -6.34
C ARG A 176 24.65 0.84 -7.23
N GLU A 177 23.63 1.55 -7.71
CA GLU A 177 23.78 2.54 -8.79
C GLU A 177 23.14 3.91 -8.46
N LEU A 178 22.71 4.17 -7.21
CA LEU A 178 21.99 5.41 -6.86
C LEU A 178 22.64 6.69 -7.41
N PRO A 179 23.95 6.96 -7.28
CA PRO A 179 24.54 8.19 -7.81
C PRO A 179 24.40 8.35 -9.32
N GLU A 180 24.48 7.25 -10.09
CA GLU A 180 24.30 7.28 -11.54
C GLU A 180 22.83 7.46 -11.92
N ARG A 181 21.94 6.70 -11.28
CA ARG A 181 20.49 6.79 -11.49
C ARG A 181 19.94 8.17 -11.13
N TRP A 182 20.47 8.77 -10.06
CA TRP A 182 20.10 10.13 -9.67
C TRP A 182 20.46 11.16 -10.75
N ARG A 183 21.62 11.03 -11.41
CA ARG A 183 22.01 11.91 -12.52
C ARG A 183 21.16 11.70 -13.78
N ARG A 184 20.58 10.51 -13.94
CA ARG A 184 19.76 10.11 -15.08
C ARG A 184 18.28 9.99 -14.72
N ALA A 185 17.85 10.62 -13.62
CA ALA A 185 16.46 10.53 -13.19
C ALA A 185 15.55 11.13 -14.26
N GLU A 186 14.47 10.42 -14.58
CA GLU A 186 13.57 10.81 -15.67
C GLU A 186 12.38 11.58 -15.12
N PRO A 187 12.08 12.78 -15.64
CA PRO A 187 10.89 13.52 -15.23
C PRO A 187 9.63 12.70 -15.46
N GLN A 188 8.72 12.73 -14.49
CA GLN A 188 7.39 12.17 -14.70
C GLN A 188 6.58 13.04 -15.66
N GLY A 189 5.80 12.41 -16.54
CA GLY A 189 4.78 13.08 -17.34
C GLY A 189 3.44 13.21 -16.61
N ASP A 190 2.38 13.38 -17.42
CA ASP A 190 1.00 13.34 -16.93
C ASP A 190 0.68 11.99 -16.30
N GLY A 191 -0.08 12.03 -15.21
CA GLY A 191 -0.35 10.86 -14.38
C GLY A 191 -1.72 10.89 -13.75
N SER A 192 -2.03 9.83 -13.00
CA SER A 192 -3.25 9.77 -12.19
C SER A 192 -2.93 9.93 -10.71
N TYR A 193 -3.82 10.61 -9.99
CA TYR A 193 -3.78 10.70 -8.53
C TYR A 193 -5.04 10.08 -7.95
N TRP A 194 -4.87 9.18 -7.00
CA TRP A 194 -5.98 8.49 -6.35
C TRP A 194 -5.99 8.83 -4.86
N PRO A 195 -7.08 9.44 -4.36
CA PRO A 195 -7.19 9.82 -2.96
C PRO A 195 -7.34 8.58 -2.07
N ARG A 196 -7.26 8.81 -0.76
CA ARG A 196 -7.52 7.76 0.23
C ARG A 196 -8.95 7.24 0.07
N VAL A 197 -9.08 5.92 0.00
CA VAL A 197 -10.38 5.22 -0.01
C VAL A 197 -11.14 5.50 1.29
N ASN A 198 -12.46 5.67 1.15
CA ASN A 198 -13.41 5.77 2.27
C ASN A 198 -14.42 4.60 2.29
N ASP A 199 -15.30 4.58 3.28
CA ASP A 199 -16.31 3.53 3.44
C ASP A 199 -17.28 3.41 2.26
N ALA A 200 -17.59 4.50 1.56
CA ALA A 200 -18.44 4.45 0.37
C ALA A 200 -17.73 3.71 -0.77
N ASP A 201 -16.43 3.94 -0.97
CA ASP A 201 -15.64 3.30 -2.03
C ASP A 201 -15.56 1.76 -1.87
N ARG A 202 -15.61 1.27 -0.62
CA ARG A 202 -15.59 -0.17 -0.31
C ARG A 202 -16.98 -0.77 -0.04
N THR A 203 -18.06 0.00 -0.21
CA THR A 203 -19.43 -0.51 -0.06
C THR A 203 -19.87 -1.22 -1.34
N LEU A 204 -20.36 -2.46 -1.22
CA LEU A 204 -20.85 -3.26 -2.33
C LEU A 204 -22.18 -2.70 -2.85
N ASP A 205 -22.25 -2.48 -4.17
CA ASP A 205 -23.49 -2.17 -4.90
C ASP A 205 -24.01 -3.42 -5.62
N PHE A 206 -24.99 -4.11 -5.03
CA PHE A 206 -25.53 -5.35 -5.58
C PHE A 206 -26.22 -5.19 -6.94
N ARG A 207 -26.47 -3.96 -7.41
CA ARG A 207 -26.98 -3.70 -8.77
C ARG A 207 -25.92 -3.94 -9.86
N GLN A 208 -24.68 -4.22 -9.48
CA GLN A 208 -23.61 -4.63 -10.36
C GLN A 208 -23.65 -6.14 -10.65
N ASP A 209 -22.91 -6.58 -11.67
CA ASP A 209 -22.74 -8.01 -11.95
C ASP A 209 -21.94 -8.70 -10.84
N VAL A 210 -22.18 -10.00 -10.68
CA VAL A 210 -21.43 -10.89 -9.78
C VAL A 210 -19.92 -10.71 -9.98
N ALA A 211 -19.45 -10.69 -11.23
CA ALA A 211 -18.01 -10.52 -11.52
C ALA A 211 -17.43 -9.18 -11.03
N VAL A 212 -18.23 -8.10 -11.02
CA VAL A 212 -17.83 -6.79 -10.49
C VAL A 212 -17.77 -6.84 -8.97
N LEU A 213 -18.79 -7.40 -8.33
CA LEU A 213 -18.86 -7.54 -6.87
C LEU A 213 -17.70 -8.39 -6.33
N LEU A 214 -17.42 -9.55 -6.95
CA LEU A 214 -16.32 -10.41 -6.53
C LEU A 214 -14.96 -9.73 -6.70
N ARG A 215 -14.77 -8.94 -7.77
CA ARG A 215 -13.56 -8.13 -7.95
C ARG A 215 -13.44 -7.05 -6.88
N HIS A 216 -14.55 -6.42 -6.50
CA HIS A 216 -14.62 -5.44 -5.42
C HIS A 216 -14.18 -6.07 -4.10
N VAL A 217 -14.69 -7.27 -3.77
CA VAL A 217 -14.28 -8.02 -2.56
C VAL A 217 -12.79 -8.35 -2.60
N ARG A 218 -12.27 -8.87 -3.72
CA ARG A 218 -10.83 -9.16 -3.89
C ARG A 218 -9.95 -7.92 -3.80
N ALA A 219 -10.43 -6.77 -4.29
CA ALA A 219 -9.68 -5.52 -4.26
C ALA A 219 -9.44 -5.02 -2.84
N PHE A 220 -10.40 -5.17 -1.92
CA PHE A 220 -10.26 -4.70 -0.54
C PHE A 220 -9.74 -5.76 0.43
N GLY A 221 -9.85 -7.06 0.11
CA GLY A 221 -9.20 -8.13 0.88
C GLY A 221 -9.43 -8.02 2.39
N THR A 222 -8.35 -7.99 3.17
CA THR A 222 -8.34 -7.84 4.64
C THR A 222 -8.85 -6.50 5.16
N ILE A 223 -8.95 -5.45 4.34
CA ILE A 223 -9.62 -4.19 4.73
C ILE A 223 -11.15 -4.35 4.73
N GLU A 224 -11.63 -5.40 4.07
CA GLU A 224 -13.03 -5.78 3.95
C GLU A 224 -13.87 -4.78 3.14
N THR A 225 -14.79 -5.34 2.36
CA THR A 225 -15.89 -4.55 1.79
C THR A 225 -17.03 -4.43 2.79
N ILE A 226 -17.91 -3.45 2.58
CA ILE A 226 -19.11 -3.27 3.38
C ILE A 226 -20.31 -3.76 2.57
N ALA A 227 -21.13 -4.64 3.14
CA ALA A 227 -22.43 -5.00 2.58
C ALA A 227 -23.55 -4.51 3.51
N ARG A 228 -24.63 -3.99 2.91
CA ARG A 228 -25.85 -3.61 3.61
C ARG A 228 -26.92 -4.66 3.33
N LEU A 229 -27.32 -5.40 4.37
CA LEU A 229 -28.31 -6.47 4.31
C LEU A 229 -29.53 -6.06 5.13
N GLY A 230 -30.53 -5.43 4.49
CA GLY A 230 -31.62 -4.77 5.22
C GLY A 230 -31.08 -3.65 6.11
N SER A 231 -31.38 -3.69 7.41
CA SER A 231 -30.84 -2.74 8.40
C SER A 231 -29.42 -3.09 8.89
N ALA A 232 -28.93 -4.30 8.59
CA ALA A 232 -27.63 -4.74 9.06
C ALA A 232 -26.50 -4.25 8.15
N ARG A 233 -25.39 -3.85 8.76
CA ARG A 233 -24.10 -3.62 8.10
C ARG A 233 -23.19 -4.80 8.43
N VAL A 234 -22.58 -5.39 7.41
CA VAL A 234 -21.59 -6.46 7.57
C VAL A 234 -20.33 -6.15 6.79
N PHE A 235 -19.21 -6.71 7.24
CA PHE A 235 -17.89 -6.57 6.64
C PHE A 235 -17.52 -7.87 5.97
N VAL A 236 -17.23 -7.83 4.66
CA VAL A 236 -17.03 -9.00 3.80
C VAL A 236 -15.59 -9.01 3.33
N ALA A 237 -14.84 -10.00 3.82
CA ALA A 237 -13.42 -10.22 3.54
C ALA A 237 -13.19 -11.27 2.44
N ALA A 238 -14.18 -12.12 2.14
CA ALA A 238 -14.15 -13.06 1.02
C ALA A 238 -15.57 -13.42 0.59
N ALA A 239 -15.73 -13.62 -0.72
CA ALA A 239 -16.97 -14.02 -1.34
C ALA A 239 -16.71 -14.82 -2.61
N ASP A 240 -17.65 -15.69 -2.95
CA ASP A 240 -17.75 -16.43 -4.20
C ASP A 240 -19.12 -16.16 -4.83
N GLY A 241 -19.34 -16.59 -6.06
CA GLY A 241 -20.62 -16.34 -6.72
C GLY A 241 -20.72 -17.03 -8.06
N TRP A 242 -21.93 -17.06 -8.58
CA TRP A 242 -22.23 -17.64 -9.89
C TRP A 242 -23.30 -16.82 -10.60
N GLN A 243 -23.28 -16.87 -11.92
CA GLN A 243 -24.33 -16.27 -12.75
C GLN A 243 -25.53 -17.19 -12.81
N GLU A 244 -26.73 -16.64 -12.61
CA GLU A 244 -27.99 -17.37 -12.68
C GLU A 244 -29.12 -16.37 -12.94
N THR A 245 -29.99 -16.68 -13.89
CA THR A 245 -31.16 -15.84 -14.13
C THR A 245 -32.14 -15.95 -12.97
N HIS A 246 -32.52 -14.81 -12.40
CA HIS A 246 -33.47 -14.75 -11.29
C HIS A 246 -34.39 -13.53 -11.37
N ARG A 247 -35.41 -13.51 -10.49
CA ARG A 247 -36.34 -12.37 -10.33
C ARG A 247 -36.19 -11.65 -8.99
N HIS A 248 -35.22 -12.05 -8.17
CA HIS A 248 -34.94 -11.38 -6.91
C HIS A 248 -34.41 -9.96 -7.13
N THR A 249 -34.85 -9.03 -6.29
CA THR A 249 -34.31 -7.67 -6.27
C THR A 249 -32.84 -7.70 -5.83
N PRO A 250 -31.91 -7.04 -6.54
CA PRO A 250 -30.52 -6.96 -6.13
C PRO A 250 -30.36 -6.46 -4.68
N GLY A 251 -29.48 -7.11 -3.90
CA GLY A 251 -29.27 -6.87 -2.48
C GLY A 251 -30.17 -7.71 -1.56
N THR A 252 -31.11 -8.49 -2.10
CA THR A 252 -31.94 -9.40 -1.32
C THR A 252 -31.12 -10.59 -0.83
N VAL A 253 -31.19 -10.89 0.47
CA VAL A 253 -30.68 -12.17 1.01
C VAL A 253 -31.67 -13.27 0.64
N VAL A 254 -31.27 -14.14 -0.30
CA VAL A 254 -32.12 -15.21 -0.83
C VAL A 254 -31.93 -16.54 -0.11
N HIS A 255 -30.79 -16.71 0.56
CA HIS A 255 -30.52 -17.89 1.37
C HIS A 255 -29.59 -17.54 2.53
N ARG A 256 -29.85 -18.15 3.70
CA ARG A 256 -28.99 -18.06 4.87
C ARG A 256 -28.93 -19.41 5.59
N HIS A 257 -27.73 -19.95 5.70
CA HIS A 257 -27.45 -21.13 6.52
C HIS A 257 -26.16 -20.93 7.31
N ARG A 258 -26.28 -20.82 8.64
CA ARG A 258 -25.15 -20.49 9.54
C ARG A 258 -24.45 -19.20 9.09
N ARG A 259 -23.18 -19.28 8.67
CA ARG A 259 -22.38 -18.15 8.16
C ARG A 259 -22.46 -18.00 6.64
N HIS A 260 -23.12 -18.91 5.92
CA HIS A 260 -23.32 -18.75 4.49
C HIS A 260 -24.51 -17.81 4.26
N VAL A 261 -24.23 -16.69 3.61
CA VAL A 261 -25.23 -15.69 3.22
C VAL A 261 -25.14 -15.53 1.72
N ILE A 262 -26.26 -15.73 1.03
CA ILE A 262 -26.36 -15.60 -0.42
C ILE A 262 -27.22 -14.38 -0.72
N VAL A 263 -26.66 -13.45 -1.49
CA VAL A 263 -27.28 -12.18 -1.85
C VAL A 263 -27.46 -12.12 -3.35
N ALA A 264 -28.66 -11.74 -3.80
CA ALA A 264 -28.94 -11.49 -5.20
C ALA A 264 -28.12 -10.30 -5.73
N ALA A 265 -27.44 -10.49 -6.84
CA ALA A 265 -26.78 -9.45 -7.63
C ALA A 265 -27.67 -9.10 -8.84
N ARG A 266 -27.12 -8.39 -9.85
CA ARG A 266 -27.86 -8.12 -11.09
C ARG A 266 -28.08 -9.36 -11.95
N ASP A 267 -27.07 -10.20 -12.08
CA ASP A 267 -26.99 -11.31 -13.05
C ASP A 267 -26.76 -12.67 -12.40
N GLY A 268 -26.99 -12.79 -11.09
CA GLY A 268 -26.71 -14.01 -10.33
C GLY A 268 -26.63 -13.77 -8.83
N TYR A 269 -25.81 -14.57 -8.15
CA TYR A 269 -25.73 -14.54 -6.70
C TYR A 269 -24.29 -14.42 -6.20
N VAL A 270 -24.14 -13.71 -5.09
CA VAL A 270 -22.89 -13.61 -4.33
C VAL A 270 -23.08 -14.29 -2.98
N GLN A 271 -22.25 -15.29 -2.71
CA GLN A 271 -22.13 -15.96 -1.43
C GLN A 271 -20.98 -15.35 -0.63
N PHE A 272 -21.27 -14.83 0.57
CA PHE A 272 -20.22 -14.42 1.50
C PHE A 272 -19.63 -15.65 2.18
N THR A 273 -18.32 -15.85 2.03
CA THR A 273 -17.59 -16.98 2.60
C THR A 273 -16.77 -16.59 3.83
N ARG A 274 -16.35 -15.32 3.92
CA ARG A 274 -15.74 -14.76 5.14
C ARG A 274 -16.28 -13.35 5.38
N TRP A 275 -17.06 -13.20 6.43
CA TRP A 275 -17.66 -11.92 6.81
C TRP A 275 -17.96 -11.84 8.31
N SER A 276 -18.16 -10.63 8.84
CA SER A 276 -18.45 -10.36 10.25
C SER A 276 -19.43 -9.19 10.41
N PRO A 277 -20.28 -9.15 11.45
CA PRO A 277 -21.07 -7.96 11.77
C PRO A 277 -20.22 -6.82 12.36
N VAL A 278 -19.02 -7.14 12.84
CA VAL A 278 -18.04 -6.21 13.41
C VAL A 278 -16.80 -6.23 12.52
N PRO A 279 -16.20 -5.08 12.17
CA PRO A 279 -15.02 -5.06 11.32
C PRO A 279 -13.81 -5.72 12.01
N LEU A 280 -12.86 -6.24 11.22
CA LEU A 280 -11.66 -6.91 11.74
C LEU A 280 -10.86 -6.02 12.72
N ASN A 281 -10.90 -4.70 12.53
CA ASN A 281 -10.22 -3.73 13.39
C ASN A 281 -10.75 -3.68 14.83
N GLU A 282 -12.03 -3.98 15.02
CA GLU A 282 -12.69 -4.00 16.32
C GLU A 282 -12.74 -5.41 16.90
N ALA A 283 -12.75 -6.46 16.05
CA ALA A 283 -12.82 -7.86 16.49
C ALA A 283 -11.66 -8.27 17.42
N GLY A 284 -10.46 -7.69 17.24
CA GLY A 284 -9.29 -7.94 18.10
C GLY A 284 -9.39 -7.33 19.51
N GLN A 285 -10.35 -6.43 19.75
CA GLN A 285 -10.57 -5.77 21.05
C GLN A 285 -11.68 -6.45 21.88
N ILE A 286 -12.47 -7.34 21.28
CA ILE A 286 -13.66 -7.96 21.90
C ILE A 286 -13.29 -9.27 22.65
N GLY A 287 -11.99 -9.49 22.91
CA GLY A 287 -11.48 -10.73 23.50
C GLY A 287 -10.27 -10.56 24.42
N ARG A 288 -10.18 -9.43 25.15
CA ARG A 288 -9.28 -9.28 26.32
C ARG A 288 -10.09 -8.93 27.55
#